data_AF-A0A1Y1KP67-F1
#
_entry.id   AF-A0A1Y1KP67-F1
#
_cell.length_a   1.000
_cell.length_b   1.000
_cell.length_c   1.000
_cell.angle_alpha   90.00
_cell.angle_beta   90.00
_cell.angle_gamma   90.00
#
_symmetry.space_group_name_H-M   'P 1'
#
loop_
_entity.id
_entity.type
_entity.pdbx_description
1 polymer ?
#
loop_
_entity_poly.entity_id
_entity_poly.type
_entity_poly.pdbx_seq_one_letter_code
_entity_poly.pdbx_strand_id
1 'polypeptide(L)'
;GCMLDMYFRDFHNQKHTLQQILSKFLKQGAVRPLSLTPFNMDQVEEAYRYMAAGKHIGKVVVKIRDENKQSRELFRALPRFSCDPCMTYIILGGLGGLGLELG
;
A
#
# COMPACT_ATOMS: atom_id res chain seq x y z
N GLY A 1 5.70 -10.62 -0.20
CA GLY A 1 5.14 -9.38 -0.80
C GLY A 1 4.63 -9.63 -2.20
N CYS A 2 5.55 -9.85 -3.15
CA CYS A 2 5.25 -9.87 -4.59
C CYS A 2 4.29 -10.98 -5.06
N MET A 3 4.18 -12.09 -4.33
CA MET A 3 3.32 -13.21 -4.72
C MET A 3 1.82 -12.87 -4.59
N LEU A 4 1.41 -12.18 -3.52
CA LEU A 4 0.01 -11.77 -3.34
C LEU A 4 -0.42 -10.75 -4.40
N ASP A 5 0.45 -9.81 -4.76
CA ASP A 5 0.15 -8.78 -5.77
C ASP A 5 -0.04 -9.38 -7.17
N MET A 6 0.67 -10.47 -7.48
CA MET A 6 0.51 -11.24 -8.70
C MET A 6 -0.83 -11.98 -8.72
N TYR A 7 -1.23 -12.60 -7.60
CA TYR A 7 -2.55 -13.22 -7.46
C TYR A 7 -3.73 -12.23 -7.53
N PHE A 8 -3.56 -10.97 -7.09
CA PHE A 8 -4.64 -9.99 -7.15
C PHE A 8 -4.81 -9.34 -8.53
N ARG A 9 -3.86 -9.48 -9.47
CA ARG A 9 -3.96 -8.86 -10.80
C ARG A 9 -4.69 -9.73 -11.84
N ASP A 10 -4.53 -11.05 -11.80
CA ASP A 10 -4.98 -11.94 -12.89
C ASP A 10 -6.42 -12.49 -12.78
N PHE A 11 -7.16 -12.22 -11.69
CA PHE A 11 -8.44 -12.88 -11.42
C PHE A 11 -9.63 -11.93 -11.22
N HIS A 12 -10.08 -11.23 -12.27
CA HIS A 12 -11.28 -10.39 -12.15
C HIS A 12 -12.54 -11.17 -11.74
N ASN A 13 -12.75 -12.39 -12.25
CA ASN A 13 -13.91 -13.21 -11.91
C ASN A 13 -13.79 -13.98 -10.58
N GLN A 14 -12.57 -14.29 -10.09
CA GLN A 14 -12.43 -15.03 -8.81
C GLN A 14 -12.36 -14.11 -7.58
N LYS A 15 -12.08 -12.81 -7.74
CA LYS A 15 -12.15 -11.83 -6.65
C LYS A 15 -13.51 -11.81 -5.98
N HIS A 16 -14.59 -11.84 -6.78
CA HIS A 16 -15.95 -11.80 -6.26
C HIS A 16 -16.26 -13.04 -5.41
N THR A 17 -15.93 -14.23 -5.92
CA THR A 17 -16.08 -15.50 -5.19
C THR A 17 -15.28 -15.49 -3.88
N LEU A 18 -14.02 -15.04 -3.91
CA LEU A 18 -13.18 -14.94 -2.72
C LEU A 18 -13.76 -13.97 -1.68
N GLN A 19 -14.26 -12.82 -2.11
CA GLN A 19 -14.92 -11.85 -1.23
C GLN A 19 -16.18 -12.43 -0.58
N GLN A 20 -16.99 -13.16 -1.34
CA GLN A 20 -18.19 -13.83 -0.82
C GLN A 20 -17.83 -14.88 0.24
N ILE A 21 -16.82 -15.70 -0.02
CA ILE A 21 -16.32 -16.72 0.93
C ILE A 21 -15.78 -16.05 2.20
N LEU A 22 -14.94 -15.02 2.08
CA LEU A 22 -14.40 -14.29 3.23
C LEU A 22 -15.52 -13.63 4.05
N SER A 23 -16.49 -12.99 3.41
CA SER A 23 -17.64 -12.38 4.08
C SER A 23 -18.47 -13.42 4.86
N LYS A 24 -18.71 -14.59 4.26
CA LYS A 24 -19.38 -15.70 4.94
C LYS A 24 -18.63 -16.15 6.19
N PHE A 25 -17.32 -16.40 6.09
CA PHE A 25 -16.52 -16.88 7.22
C PHE A 25 -16.28 -15.82 8.30
N LEU A 26 -16.24 -14.54 7.94
CA LEU A 26 -16.24 -13.44 8.91
C LEU A 26 -17.54 -13.42 9.72
N LYS A 27 -18.70 -13.53 9.06
CA LYS A 27 -20.01 -13.60 9.74
C LYS A 27 -20.15 -14.81 10.65
N GLN A 28 -19.55 -15.94 10.26
CA GLN A 28 -19.53 -17.17 11.06
C GLN A 28 -18.49 -17.14 12.19
N GLY A 29 -17.67 -16.09 12.29
CA GLY A 29 -16.63 -15.94 13.31
C GLY A 29 -15.43 -16.89 13.14
N ALA A 30 -15.33 -17.54 11.97
CA ALA A 30 -14.22 -18.44 11.61
C ALA A 30 -12.96 -17.65 11.21
N VAL A 31 -13.13 -16.46 10.63
CA VAL A 31 -12.04 -15.51 10.40
C VAL A 31 -12.03 -14.50 11.54
N ARG A 32 -10.93 -14.44 12.28
CA ARG A 32 -10.72 -13.50 13.39
C ARG A 32 -9.45 -12.68 13.15
N PRO A 33 -9.40 -11.42 13.62
CA PRO A 33 -8.19 -10.61 13.53
C PRO A 33 -7.01 -11.30 14.21
N LEU A 34 -5.84 -11.21 13.59
CA LEU A 34 -4.58 -11.63 14.19
C LEU A 34 -4.15 -10.61 15.25
N SER A 35 -3.33 -11.03 16.21
CA SER A 35 -2.66 -10.11 17.13
C SER A 35 -1.88 -9.07 16.33
N LEU A 36 -2.07 -7.80 16.68
CA LEU A 36 -1.44 -6.67 16.00
C LEU A 36 -0.29 -6.15 16.83
N THR A 37 0.85 -5.87 16.20
CA THR A 37 1.91 -5.04 16.79
C THR A 37 1.91 -3.68 16.10
N PRO A 38 1.29 -2.64 16.70
CA PRO A 38 1.18 -1.33 16.08
C PRO A 38 2.48 -0.53 16.25
N PHE A 39 2.84 0.21 15.20
CA PHE A 39 3.90 1.22 15.17
C PHE A 39 3.31 2.52 14.64
N ASN A 40 3.74 3.67 15.15
CA ASN A 40 3.31 4.95 14.59
C ASN A 40 4.02 5.23 13.25
N MET A 41 3.51 6.19 12.49
CA MET A 41 4.06 6.54 11.17
C MET A 41 5.54 6.98 11.20
N ASP A 42 6.00 7.59 12.30
CA ASP A 42 7.39 7.98 12.52
C ASP A 42 8.30 6.79 12.86
N GLN A 43 7.73 5.62 13.19
CA GLN A 43 8.45 4.41 13.59
C GLN A 43 8.53 3.36 12.47
N VAL A 44 8.39 3.76 11.20
CA VAL A 44 8.42 2.82 10.06
C VAL A 44 9.71 2.00 10.04
N GLU A 45 10.87 2.61 10.28
CA GLU A 45 12.15 1.89 10.30
C GLU A 45 12.21 0.85 11.42
N GLU A 46 11.70 1.19 12.61
CA GLU A 46 11.62 0.27 13.75
C GLU A 46 10.68 -0.90 13.44
N ALA A 47 9.53 -0.63 12.80
CA ALA A 47 8.58 -1.65 12.38
C ALA A 47 9.23 -2.66 11.42
N TYR A 48 10.03 -2.18 10.46
CA TYR A 48 10.78 -3.05 9.54
C TYR A 48 11.84 -3.87 10.27
N ARG A 49 12.60 -3.27 11.20
CA ARG A 49 13.60 -3.99 12.01
C ARG A 49 12.96 -5.05 12.90
N TYR A 50 11.86 -4.71 13.56
CA TYR A 50 11.09 -5.63 14.40
C TYR A 50 10.53 -6.82 13.60
N MET A 51 9.99 -6.55 12.41
CA MET A 51 9.53 -7.59 11.49
C MET A 51 10.69 -8.49 11.04
N ALA A 52 11.83 -7.91 10.64
CA ALA A 52 13.01 -8.64 10.15
C ALA A 52 13.66 -9.52 11.23
N ALA A 53 13.59 -9.11 12.50
CA ALA A 53 14.09 -9.91 13.62
C ALA A 53 13.26 -11.18 13.91
N GLY A 54 12.10 -11.35 13.26
CA GLY A 54 11.25 -12.55 13.43
C GLY A 54 10.58 -12.69 14.79
N LYS A 55 10.62 -11.65 15.63
CA LYS A 55 10.07 -11.67 17.01
C LYS A 55 8.56 -11.42 17.08
N HIS A 56 7.93 -11.05 15.97
CA HIS A 56 6.54 -10.66 15.92
C HIS A 56 5.60 -11.88 15.93
N ILE A 57 4.51 -11.80 16.69
CA ILE A 57 3.41 -12.77 16.64
C ILE A 57 2.22 -12.07 15.97
N GLY A 58 1.76 -12.61 14.85
CA GLY A 58 0.66 -12.02 14.08
C GLY A 58 1.13 -10.98 13.07
N LYS A 59 0.51 -9.79 13.06
CA LYS A 59 0.70 -8.78 12.00
C LYS A 59 1.34 -7.52 12.56
N VAL A 60 2.45 -7.08 11.94
CA VAL A 60 3.04 -5.76 12.17
C VAL A 60 2.25 -4.72 11.35
N VAL A 61 1.81 -3.64 11.99
CA VAL A 61 0.98 -2.60 11.36
C VAL A 61 1.54 -1.23 11.65
N VAL A 62 1.67 -0.40 10.62
CA VAL A 62 2.00 1.02 10.76
C VAL A 62 0.71 1.84 10.76
N LYS A 63 0.48 2.57 11.85
CA LYS A 63 -0.67 3.43 12.05
C LYS A 63 -0.38 4.81 11.47
N ILE A 64 -1.02 5.09 10.33
CA ILE A 64 -0.88 6.37 9.62
C ILE A 64 -1.69 7.47 10.30
N ARG A 65 -2.92 7.16 10.74
CA ARG A 65 -3.82 8.10 11.43
C ARG A 65 -4.60 7.39 12.53
N ASP A 66 -5.08 8.16 13.51
CA ASP A 66 -6.08 7.70 14.47
C ASP A 66 -7.44 7.54 13.76
N GLU A 67 -8.11 6.40 13.94
CA GLU A 67 -9.41 6.12 13.31
C GLU A 67 -10.49 7.15 13.69
N ASN A 68 -10.40 7.71 14.89
CA ASN A 68 -11.37 8.66 15.42
C ASN A 68 -11.03 10.13 15.14
N LYS A 69 -9.90 10.42 14.46
CA LYS A 69 -9.47 11.79 14.15
C LYS A 69 -9.43 12.01 12.66
N GLN A 70 -10.35 12.81 12.15
CA GLN A 70 -10.26 13.36 10.80
C GLN A 70 -9.22 14.50 10.76
N SER A 71 -7.95 14.16 10.89
CA SER A 71 -6.86 15.12 10.71
C SER A 71 -6.60 15.32 9.21
N ARG A 72 -6.62 16.59 8.76
CA ARG A 72 -6.16 17.01 7.43
C ARG A 72 -4.65 17.22 7.39
N GLU A 73 -3.92 16.90 8.45
CA GLU A 73 -2.48 17.09 8.50
C GLU A 73 -1.79 16.29 7.38
N LEU A 74 -0.95 17.01 6.64
CA LEU A 74 -0.10 16.45 5.62
C LEU A 74 1.15 15.90 6.28
N PHE A 75 1.59 14.73 5.82
CA PHE A 75 2.83 14.14 6.28
C PHE A 75 4.01 14.76 5.54
N ARG A 76 5.14 14.89 6.24
CA ARG A 76 6.40 15.23 5.59
C ARG A 76 6.78 14.09 4.65
N ALA A 77 6.97 14.42 3.38
CA ALA A 77 7.42 13.49 2.35
C ALA A 77 8.48 14.18 1.51
N LEU A 78 9.37 13.38 0.92
CA LEU A 78 10.27 13.87 -0.10
C LEU A 78 9.46 14.23 -1.35
N PRO A 79 9.62 15.44 -1.91
CA PRO A 79 8.89 15.83 -3.11
C PRO A 79 9.28 14.91 -4.26
N ARG A 80 8.30 14.40 -4.99
CA ARG A 80 8.48 13.62 -6.22
C ARG A 80 7.59 14.18 -7.31
N PHE A 81 8.15 14.33 -8.51
CA PHE A 81 7.39 14.70 -9.68
C PHE A 81 6.63 13.47 -10.21
N SER A 82 5.37 13.67 -10.60
CA SER A 82 4.54 12.69 -11.28
C SER A 82 3.71 13.44 -12.31
N CYS A 83 3.68 12.94 -13.55
CA CYS A 83 2.75 13.43 -14.56
C CYS A 83 1.33 12.97 -14.23
N ASP A 84 0.35 13.85 -14.47
CA ASP A 84 -1.06 13.51 -14.43
C ASP A 84 -1.41 12.68 -15.69
N PRO A 85 -1.92 11.45 -15.55
CA PRO A 85 -2.31 10.62 -16.69
C PRO A 85 -3.39 11.24 -17.59
N CYS A 86 -4.13 12.23 -17.09
CA CYS A 86 -5.19 12.92 -17.82
C CYS A 86 -4.70 14.18 -18.57
N MET A 87 -3.40 14.51 -18.48
CA MET A 87 -2.83 15.72 -19.09
C MET A 87 -1.80 15.39 -20.17
N THR A 88 -1.65 16.31 -21.11
CA THR A 88 -0.64 16.24 -22.18
C THR A 88 0.53 17.17 -21.86
N TYR A 89 1.75 16.66 -21.95
CA TYR A 89 2.98 17.40 -21.71
C TYR A 89 3.78 17.52 -23.02
N ILE A 90 4.07 18.75 -23.45
CA ILE A 90 4.80 19.01 -24.70
C ILE A 90 6.27 19.27 -24.38
N ILE A 91 7.17 18.47 -24.96
CA ILE A 91 8.62 18.64 -24.87
C ILE A 91 9.13 19.22 -26.20
N LEU A 92 9.47 20.50 -26.21
CA LEU A 92 10.09 21.14 -27.38
C LEU A 92 11.51 20.58 -27.56
N GLY A 93 11.83 20.10 -28.77
CA GLY A 93 13.11 19.43 -29.03
C GLY A 93 13.20 18.01 -28.46
N GLY A 94 12.07 17.36 -28.17
CA GLY A 94 12.02 16.02 -27.57
C GLY A 94 12.69 14.88 -28.37
N LEU A 95 13.04 15.12 -29.64
CA LEU A 95 13.73 14.14 -30.49
C LEU A 95 15.27 14.15 -30.32
N GLY A 96 15.83 15.05 -29.50
CA GLY A 96 17.25 15.05 -29.15
C GLY A 96 17.59 14.07 -28.01
N GLY A 97 18.87 13.86 -27.72
CA GLY A 97 19.31 12.87 -26.71
C GLY A 97 18.68 13.05 -25.32
N LEU A 98 18.66 14.28 -24.80
CA LEU A 98 18.02 14.59 -23.51
C LEU A 98 16.49 14.42 -23.57
N GLY A 99 15.87 14.71 -24.71
CA GLY A 99 14.42 14.61 -24.89
C GLY A 99 13.92 13.17 -24.84
N LEU A 100 14.72 12.22 -25.35
CA LEU A 100 14.43 10.79 -25.31
C LEU A 100 14.65 10.17 -23.92
N GLU A 101 15.58 10.70 -23.12
CA GLU A 101 15.77 10.26 -21.73
C GLU A 101 14.70 10.79 -20.78
N LEU A 102 14.09 11.94 -21.11
CA LEU A 102 13.00 12.55 -20.34
C LEU A 102 11.61 12.01 -20.69
N GLY A 103 11.45 11.43 -21.87
CA GLY A 103 10.18 10.95 -22.43
C GLY A 103 9.74 9.56 -22.00
#